data_AF-A0A7Y0J8L3-F1
#
_entry.id   AF-A0A7Y0J8L3-F1
#
_cell.length_a   1.000
_cell.length_b   1.000
_cell.length_c   1.000
_cell.angle_alpha   90.00
_cell.angle_beta   90.00
_cell.angle_gamma   90.00
#
_symmetry.space_group_name_H-M   'P 1'
#
loop_
_entity.id
_entity.type
_entity.pdbx_description
1 polymer ?
#
loop_
_entity_poly.entity_id
_entity_poly.type
_entity_poly.pdbx_seq_one_letter_code
_entity_poly.pdbx_strand_id
1 'polypeptide(L)'
;MSTHHDGPDSAHRRPPGVSDTTVQALGALSKALETTERARGHLYSFHQLTGGADFELDRAVALLREAGHHEWAERVQREILGRNVIPGHWTFQIVEAYNATYYEPFRSVEEQVRRELADGRDHLFEAELKEQRRTAGHPDHTARPDTAAPPGPADRTADERHARRS
;
A
#
# COMPACT_ATOMS: atom_id res chain seq x y z
N MET A 1 38.61 13.18 7.44
CA MET A 1 37.35 12.88 8.17
C MET A 1 36.20 13.32 7.30
N SER A 2 35.50 12.38 6.66
CA SER A 2 34.29 12.71 5.89
C SER A 2 33.23 13.20 6.85
N THR A 3 32.98 14.51 6.83
CA THR A 3 31.85 15.14 7.51
C THR A 3 30.58 14.49 6.98
N HIS A 4 30.08 13.48 7.69
CA HIS A 4 28.74 12.97 7.44
C HIS A 4 27.79 14.10 7.84
N HIS A 5 27.22 14.75 6.85
CA HIS A 5 26.29 15.84 7.08
C HIS A 5 25.05 15.25 7.75
N ASP A 6 24.88 15.52 9.06
CA ASP A 6 23.70 15.12 9.81
C ASP A 6 22.50 15.90 9.28
N GLY A 7 21.62 15.21 8.57
CA GLY A 7 20.46 15.79 7.90
C GLY A 7 19.89 14.88 6.79
N PRO A 8 18.72 15.23 6.23
CA PRO A 8 18.06 14.42 5.22
C PRO A 8 18.96 14.16 3.99
N ASP A 9 18.69 13.08 3.25
CA ASP A 9 19.41 12.82 2.00
C ASP A 9 19.03 13.83 0.89
N SER A 10 19.60 13.71 -0.31
CA SER A 10 19.29 14.63 -1.40
C SER A 10 17.85 14.52 -1.92
N ALA A 11 17.24 13.33 -1.86
CA ALA A 11 15.86 13.13 -2.30
C ALA A 11 14.86 13.78 -1.33
N HIS A 12 15.21 13.87 -0.05
CA HIS A 12 14.36 14.41 1.02
C HIS A 12 14.75 15.81 1.47
N ARG A 13 15.55 16.53 0.68
CA ARG A 13 15.86 17.95 0.89
C ARG A 13 15.04 18.79 -0.06
N ARG A 14 14.49 19.90 0.44
CA ARG A 14 13.75 20.87 -0.37
C ARG A 14 14.61 21.46 -1.49
N PRO A 15 14.11 21.56 -2.74
CA PRO A 15 14.79 22.31 -3.79
C PRO A 15 14.90 23.81 -3.49
N PRO A 16 15.92 24.50 -4.04
CA PRO A 16 16.03 25.95 -3.93
C PRO A 16 14.80 26.67 -4.50
N GLY A 17 14.34 27.74 -3.83
CA GLY A 17 13.22 28.56 -4.29
C GLY A 17 11.82 28.01 -3.98
N VAL A 18 11.72 26.78 -3.46
CA VAL A 18 10.45 26.20 -3.02
C VAL A 18 10.06 26.79 -1.65
N SER A 19 8.84 27.29 -1.55
CA SER A 19 8.32 27.92 -0.33
C SER A 19 7.81 26.90 0.70
N ASP A 20 7.69 27.29 1.97
CA ASP A 20 7.06 26.46 3.00
C ASP A 20 5.61 26.12 2.64
N THR A 21 4.87 27.10 2.10
CA THR A 21 3.49 26.91 1.65
C THR A 21 3.41 25.88 0.52
N THR A 22 4.39 25.87 -0.40
CA THR A 22 4.47 24.85 -1.46
C THR A 22 4.72 23.47 -0.86
N VAL A 23 5.65 23.32 0.09
CA VAL A 23 5.90 22.03 0.74
C VAL A 23 4.66 21.54 1.50
N GLN A 24 3.96 22.42 2.21
CA GLN A 24 2.70 22.08 2.88
C GLN A 24 1.61 21.64 1.90
N ALA A 25 1.47 22.33 0.76
CA ALA A 25 0.50 21.99 -0.26
C ALA A 25 0.79 20.61 -0.89
N LEU A 26 2.06 20.32 -1.18
CA LEU A 26 2.49 19.01 -1.67
C LEU A 26 2.23 17.90 -0.63
N GLY A 27 2.56 18.12 0.64
CA GLY A 27 2.25 17.17 1.71
C GLY A 27 0.75 16.92 1.86
N ALA A 28 -0.08 17.97 1.75
CA ALA A 28 -1.53 17.82 1.76
C ALA A 28 -2.05 17.02 0.56
N LEU A 29 -1.48 17.24 -0.63
CA LEU A 29 -1.84 16.52 -1.85
C LEU A 29 -1.47 15.03 -1.76
N SER A 30 -0.24 14.71 -1.35
CA SER A 30 0.23 13.33 -1.18
C SER A 30 -0.58 12.61 -0.09
N LYS A 31 -0.91 13.27 1.03
CA LYS A 31 -1.79 12.71 2.06
C LYS A 31 -3.20 12.38 1.55
N ALA A 32 -3.75 13.23 0.68
CA ALA A 32 -5.04 12.97 0.05
C ALA A 32 -4.97 11.77 -0.91
N LEU A 33 -3.86 11.62 -1.66
CA LEU A 33 -3.62 10.46 -2.50
C LEU A 33 -3.45 9.17 -1.67
N GLU A 34 -2.66 9.20 -0.59
CA GLU A 34 -2.52 8.06 0.33
C GLU A 34 -3.87 7.63 0.92
N THR A 35 -4.69 8.60 1.32
CA THR A 35 -6.05 8.32 1.81
C THR A 35 -6.92 7.66 0.75
N THR A 36 -6.78 8.10 -0.51
CA THR A 36 -7.45 7.51 -1.68
C THR A 36 -6.94 6.08 -1.94
N GLU A 37 -5.64 5.82 -1.77
CA GLU A 37 -5.07 4.48 -1.88
C GLU A 37 -5.59 3.53 -0.81
N ARG A 38 -5.79 4.02 0.42
CA ARG A 38 -6.45 3.24 1.47
C ARG A 38 -7.90 2.91 1.13
N ALA A 39 -8.65 3.88 0.61
CA ALA A 39 -10.02 3.64 0.13
C ALA A 39 -10.03 2.60 -1.01
N ARG A 40 -9.08 2.70 -1.96
CA ARG A 40 -8.87 1.72 -3.02
C ARG A 40 -8.58 0.33 -2.46
N GLY A 41 -7.73 0.23 -1.43
CA GLY A 41 -7.46 -1.01 -0.70
C GLY A 41 -8.72 -1.66 -0.14
N HIS A 42 -9.64 -0.86 0.42
CA HIS A 42 -10.93 -1.37 0.89
C HIS A 42 -11.81 -1.92 -0.23
N LEU A 43 -11.73 -1.40 -1.47
CA LEU A 43 -12.42 -1.99 -2.62
C LEU A 43 -11.85 -3.37 -2.98
N TYR A 44 -10.54 -3.58 -2.88
CA TYR A 44 -9.94 -4.91 -3.05
C TYR A 44 -10.38 -5.87 -1.95
N SER A 45 -10.37 -5.43 -0.69
CA SER A 45 -10.87 -6.25 0.42
C SER A 45 -12.35 -6.62 0.22
N PHE A 46 -13.18 -5.66 -0.17
CA PHE A 46 -14.58 -5.89 -0.52
C PHE A 46 -14.72 -6.92 -1.64
N HIS A 47 -13.98 -6.76 -2.74
CA HIS A 47 -13.98 -7.71 -3.85
C HIS A 47 -13.62 -9.14 -3.42
N GLN A 48 -12.55 -9.30 -2.65
CA GLN A 48 -12.10 -10.61 -2.17
C GLN A 48 -13.11 -11.25 -1.22
N LEU A 49 -13.63 -10.49 -0.25
CA LEU A 49 -14.61 -11.00 0.72
C LEU A 49 -15.91 -11.41 0.04
N THR A 50 -16.43 -10.59 -0.88
CA THR A 50 -17.65 -10.91 -1.61
C THR A 50 -17.44 -12.08 -2.57
N GLY A 51 -16.30 -12.14 -3.28
CA GLY A 51 -15.98 -13.29 -4.14
C GLY A 51 -15.86 -14.59 -3.35
N GLY A 52 -15.25 -14.53 -2.17
CA GLY A 52 -15.20 -15.68 -1.24
C GLY A 52 -16.59 -16.11 -0.77
N ALA A 53 -17.47 -15.16 -0.44
CA ALA A 53 -18.85 -15.47 -0.07
C ALA A 53 -19.66 -16.07 -1.24
N ASP A 54 -19.43 -15.62 -2.47
CA ASP A 54 -20.08 -16.17 -3.67
C ASP A 54 -19.67 -17.63 -3.92
N PHE A 55 -18.40 -18.00 -3.68
CA PHE A 55 -17.99 -19.40 -3.70
C PHE A 55 -18.65 -20.25 -2.60
N GLU A 56 -18.87 -19.69 -1.41
CA GLU A 56 -19.59 -20.41 -0.35
C GLU A 56 -21.08 -20.55 -0.68
N LEU A 57 -21.68 -19.63 -1.44
CA LEU A 57 -23.04 -19.78 -1.97
C LEU A 57 -23.16 -20.95 -2.95
N ASP A 58 -22.18 -21.13 -3.83
CA ASP A 58 -22.09 -22.30 -4.73
C ASP A 58 -22.12 -23.60 -3.92
N ARG A 59 -21.31 -23.67 -2.87
CA ARG A 59 -21.29 -24.81 -1.95
C ARG A 59 -22.64 -25.00 -1.23
N ALA A 60 -23.25 -23.93 -0.74
CA ALA A 60 -24.53 -24.00 -0.07
C ALA A 60 -25.64 -24.52 -1.00
N VAL A 61 -25.65 -24.10 -2.28
CA VAL A 61 -26.57 -24.61 -3.29
C VAL A 61 -26.38 -26.11 -3.51
N ALA A 62 -25.13 -26.59 -3.63
CA ALA A 62 -24.85 -28.02 -3.76
C ALA A 62 -25.37 -28.81 -2.54
N LEU A 63 -25.05 -28.37 -1.32
CA LEU A 63 -25.48 -29.03 -0.09
C LEU A 63 -27.01 -29.04 0.08
N LEU A 64 -27.69 -27.96 -0.29
CA LEU A 64 -29.16 -27.92 -0.28
C LEU A 64 -29.76 -28.95 -1.25
N ARG A 65 -29.16 -29.17 -2.42
CA ARG A 65 -29.59 -30.21 -3.37
C ARG A 65 -29.35 -31.61 -2.82
N GLU A 66 -28.18 -31.86 -2.24
CA GLU A 66 -27.83 -33.14 -1.62
C GLU A 66 -28.76 -33.50 -0.46
N ALA A 67 -29.18 -32.50 0.32
CA ALA A 67 -30.15 -32.65 1.41
C ALA A 67 -31.62 -32.80 0.94
N GLY A 68 -31.89 -32.76 -0.37
CA GLY A 68 -33.24 -32.87 -0.94
C GLY A 68 -34.05 -31.57 -0.93
N HIS A 69 -33.45 -30.44 -0.55
CA HIS A 69 -34.09 -29.11 -0.53
C HIS A 69 -33.95 -28.37 -1.87
N HIS A 70 -34.38 -29.02 -2.96
CA HIS A 70 -34.18 -28.53 -4.33
C HIS A 70 -34.80 -27.15 -4.59
N GLU A 71 -36.01 -26.88 -4.09
CA GLU A 71 -36.68 -25.58 -4.27
C GLU A 71 -35.88 -24.41 -3.66
N TRP A 72 -35.27 -24.64 -2.49
CA TRP A 72 -34.43 -23.65 -1.84
C TRP A 72 -33.10 -23.47 -2.56
N ALA A 73 -32.47 -24.57 -3.01
CA ALA A 73 -31.26 -24.50 -3.82
C ALA A 73 -31.49 -23.68 -5.10
N GLU A 74 -32.60 -23.93 -5.81
CA GLU A 74 -32.97 -23.17 -6.99
C GLU A 74 -33.24 -21.70 -6.69
N ARG A 75 -33.93 -21.39 -5.59
CA ARG A 75 -34.17 -20.00 -5.20
C ARG A 75 -32.87 -19.25 -4.95
N VAL A 76 -31.95 -19.82 -4.17
CA VAL A 76 -30.65 -19.19 -3.89
C VAL A 76 -29.85 -18.99 -5.18
N GLN A 77 -29.80 -20.03 -6.03
CA GLN A 77 -29.10 -19.97 -7.30
C GLN A 77 -29.68 -18.92 -8.25
N ARG A 78 -31.01 -18.79 -8.33
CA ARG A 78 -31.66 -17.81 -9.22
C ARG A 78 -31.53 -16.37 -8.71
N GLU A 79 -31.62 -16.18 -7.40
CA GLU A 79 -31.78 -14.84 -6.82
C GLU A 79 -30.47 -14.17 -6.43
N ILE A 80 -29.48 -14.96 -5.98
CA ILE A 80 -28.28 -14.44 -5.33
C ILE A 80 -27.00 -14.82 -6.08
N LEU A 81 -26.87 -16.08 -6.50
CA LEU A 81 -25.62 -16.58 -7.10
C LEU A 81 -25.31 -15.85 -8.41
N GLY A 82 -24.13 -15.23 -8.48
CA GLY A 82 -23.72 -14.41 -9.62
C GLY A 82 -24.49 -13.09 -9.79
N ARG A 83 -25.32 -12.70 -8.83
CA ARG A 83 -26.08 -11.43 -8.87
C ARG A 83 -25.13 -10.24 -8.71
N ASN A 84 -25.15 -9.29 -9.63
CA ASN A 84 -24.40 -8.04 -9.47
C ASN A 84 -24.67 -7.34 -8.12
N VAL A 85 -23.61 -6.89 -7.43
CA VAL A 85 -23.72 -6.26 -6.10
C VAL A 85 -24.34 -4.87 -6.14
N ILE A 86 -24.21 -4.19 -7.29
CA ILE A 86 -24.86 -2.92 -7.63
C ILE A 86 -25.27 -2.98 -9.11
N PRO A 87 -26.13 -2.07 -9.61
CA PRO A 87 -26.55 -2.10 -11.00
C PRO A 87 -25.37 -2.17 -11.99
N GLY A 88 -25.35 -3.21 -12.81
CA GLY A 88 -24.38 -3.42 -13.89
C GLY A 88 -22.96 -3.80 -13.47
N HIS A 89 -22.68 -4.00 -12.18
CA HIS A 89 -21.32 -4.27 -11.71
C HIS A 89 -21.25 -5.42 -10.71
N TRP A 90 -20.37 -6.36 -11.03
CA TRP A 90 -19.73 -7.20 -10.05
C TRP A 90 -18.58 -6.46 -9.36
N THR A 91 -18.05 -7.04 -8.29
CA THR A 91 -17.13 -6.34 -7.39
C THR A 91 -15.80 -5.93 -8.04
N PHE A 92 -15.26 -6.73 -8.96
CA PHE A 92 -14.03 -6.34 -9.68
C PHE A 92 -14.26 -5.15 -10.62
N GLN A 93 -15.46 -5.04 -11.21
CA GLN A 93 -15.79 -3.93 -12.11
C GLN A 93 -15.90 -2.61 -11.33
N ILE A 94 -16.29 -2.66 -10.06
CA ILE A 94 -16.24 -1.48 -9.17
C ILE A 94 -14.79 -1.03 -8.96
N VAL A 95 -13.87 -1.98 -8.73
CA VAL A 95 -12.43 -1.68 -8.59
C VAL A 95 -11.88 -1.07 -9.87
N GLU A 96 -12.17 -1.67 -11.03
CA GLU A 96 -11.73 -1.16 -12.33
C GLU A 96 -12.27 0.24 -12.62
N ALA A 97 -13.56 0.47 -12.37
CA ALA A 97 -14.19 1.78 -12.55
C ALA A 97 -13.55 2.83 -11.62
N TYR A 98 -13.33 2.52 -10.34
CA TYR A 98 -12.67 3.42 -9.40
C TYR A 98 -11.24 3.75 -9.83
N ASN A 99 -10.49 2.74 -10.30
CA ASN A 99 -9.14 2.93 -10.83
C ASN A 99 -9.15 3.91 -12.01
N ALA A 100 -9.99 3.65 -13.01
CA ALA A 100 -10.02 4.43 -14.25
C ALA A 100 -10.55 5.86 -14.05
N THR A 101 -11.55 6.05 -13.19
CA THR A 101 -12.28 7.32 -13.11
C THR A 101 -11.79 8.26 -12.02
N TYR A 102 -11.10 7.75 -10.99
CA TYR A 102 -10.68 8.58 -9.86
C TYR A 102 -9.21 8.38 -9.49
N TYR A 103 -8.77 7.14 -9.27
CA TYR A 103 -7.42 6.88 -8.76
C TYR A 103 -6.32 7.25 -9.76
N GLU A 104 -6.37 6.74 -11.00
CA GLU A 104 -5.33 7.02 -11.99
C GLU A 104 -5.25 8.51 -12.38
N PRO A 105 -6.37 9.22 -12.62
CA PRO A 105 -6.33 10.68 -12.81
C PRO A 105 -5.71 11.42 -11.62
N PHE A 106 -6.07 11.07 -10.39
CA PHE A 106 -5.52 11.73 -9.21
C PHE A 106 -4.01 11.44 -9.09
N ARG A 107 -3.60 10.19 -9.19
CA ARG A 107 -2.19 9.79 -9.17
C ARG A 107 -1.36 10.55 -10.23
N SER A 108 -1.88 10.66 -11.45
CA SER A 108 -1.20 11.39 -12.53
C SER A 108 -1.04 12.88 -12.23
N VAL A 109 -2.07 13.53 -11.67
CA VAL A 109 -2.01 14.95 -11.31
C VAL A 109 -1.05 15.18 -10.15
N GLU A 110 -1.08 14.35 -9.12
CA GLU A 110 -0.13 14.42 -7.99
C GLU A 110 1.31 14.33 -8.51
N GLU A 111 1.59 13.33 -9.35
CA GLU A 111 2.92 13.10 -9.88
C GLU A 111 3.40 14.28 -10.72
N GLN A 112 2.54 14.85 -11.57
CA GLN A 112 2.87 16.03 -12.36
C GLN A 112 3.19 17.23 -11.47
N VAL A 113 2.32 17.54 -10.50
CA VAL A 113 2.51 18.68 -9.59
C VAL A 113 3.81 18.54 -8.80
N ARG A 114 4.10 17.34 -8.29
CA ARG A 114 5.33 17.06 -7.54
C ARG A 114 6.58 17.15 -8.41
N ARG A 115 6.52 16.66 -9.66
CA ARG A 115 7.62 16.79 -10.63
C ARG A 115 7.95 18.26 -10.91
N GLU A 116 6.93 19.07 -11.19
CA GLU A 116 7.11 20.48 -11.56
C GLU A 116 7.51 21.37 -10.37
N LEU A 117 6.98 21.12 -9.18
CA LEU A 117 7.16 22.01 -8.03
C LEU A 117 8.25 21.57 -7.05
N ALA A 118 8.71 20.32 -7.14
CA ALA A 118 9.64 19.73 -6.17
C ALA A 118 10.71 18.83 -6.81
N ASP A 119 10.98 18.96 -8.11
CA ASP A 119 11.90 18.08 -8.87
C ASP A 119 11.56 16.58 -8.74
N GLY A 120 10.29 16.24 -8.48
CA GLY A 120 9.85 14.86 -8.27
C GLY A 120 10.27 14.25 -6.92
N ARG A 121 10.66 15.08 -5.95
CA ARG A 121 11.02 14.62 -4.60
C ARG A 121 9.78 14.29 -3.77
N ASP A 122 9.76 13.08 -3.21
CA ASP A 122 8.67 12.60 -2.35
C ASP A 122 8.87 13.02 -0.89
N HIS A 123 7.77 13.10 -0.15
CA HIS A 123 7.75 13.24 1.31
C HIS A 123 8.56 14.42 1.88
N LEU A 124 8.67 15.54 1.15
CA LEU A 124 9.41 16.72 1.63
C LEU A 124 8.83 17.27 2.94
N PHE A 125 7.51 17.32 3.06
CA PHE A 125 6.84 17.80 4.27
C PHE A 125 7.15 16.92 5.48
N GLU A 126 7.03 15.60 5.33
CA GLU A 126 7.34 14.62 6.36
C GLU A 126 8.83 14.62 6.74
N ALA A 127 9.72 14.78 5.75
CA ALA A 127 11.15 14.85 5.97
C ALA A 127 11.54 16.09 6.79
N GLU A 128 10.98 17.25 6.47
CA GLU A 128 11.19 18.48 7.24
C GLU A 128 10.61 18.38 8.65
N LEU A 129 9.41 17.81 8.78
CA LEU A 129 8.78 17.60 10.08
C LEU A 129 9.59 16.62 10.94
N LYS A 130 10.12 15.54 10.34
CA LYS A 130 11.01 14.60 11.01
C LYS A 130 12.27 15.30 11.49
N GLU A 131 12.93 16.07 10.63
CA GLU A 131 14.17 16.78 10.97
C GLU A 131 13.95 17.78 12.12
N GLN A 132 12.86 18.55 12.09
CA GLN A 132 12.50 19.48 13.17
C GLN A 132 12.24 18.78 14.52
N ARG A 133 11.73 17.55 14.50
CA ARG A 133 11.41 16.78 15.71
C ARG A 133 12.59 15.95 16.23
N ARG A 134 13.70 15.93 15.49
CA ARG A 134 14.84 15.08 15.77
C ARG A 134 15.62 15.61 16.98
N THR A 135 16.07 14.72 17.85
CA THR A 135 16.95 15.10 18.97
C THR A 135 18.38 14.92 18.52
N ALA A 136 19.14 16.02 18.48
CA ALA A 136 20.54 15.97 18.09
C ALA A 136 21.34 15.01 18.99
N GLY A 137 22.05 14.08 18.37
CA GLY A 137 22.91 13.10 19.06
C GLY A 137 22.19 11.89 19.67
N HIS A 138 20.86 11.79 19.58
CA HIS A 138 20.14 10.59 20.04
C HIS A 138 20.30 9.45 19.02
N PRO A 139 20.69 8.23 19.44
CA PRO A 139 21.07 7.17 18.50
C PRO A 139 19.92 6.72 17.59
N ASP A 140 18.67 6.78 18.05
CA ASP A 140 17.49 6.42 17.24
C ASP A 140 16.84 7.60 16.50
N HIS A 141 17.35 8.83 16.69
CA HIS A 141 16.81 10.03 16.02
C HIS A 141 17.74 10.38 14.86
N THR A 142 17.92 9.43 13.94
CA THR A 142 18.76 9.60 12.75
C THR A 142 17.99 10.26 11.61
N ALA A 143 18.69 11.13 10.86
CA ALA A 143 18.08 11.86 9.76
C ALA A 143 17.72 10.94 8.57
N ARG A 144 18.44 9.84 8.41
CA ARG A 144 18.31 8.90 7.28
C ARG A 144 18.11 7.48 7.79
N PRO A 145 17.48 6.59 7.00
CA PRO A 145 17.46 5.16 7.31
C PRO A 145 18.88 4.62 7.45
N ASP A 146 19.08 3.69 8.38
CA ASP A 146 20.36 2.99 8.49
C ASP A 146 20.62 2.24 7.18
N THR A 147 21.65 2.66 6.46
CA THR A 147 22.13 1.88 5.30
C THR A 147 22.99 0.74 5.85
N ALA A 148 22.39 -0.18 6.59
CA ALA A 148 23.09 -1.38 7.02
C ALA A 148 23.40 -2.22 5.77
N ALA A 149 24.69 -2.39 5.44
CA ALA A 149 25.09 -3.45 4.56
C ALA A 149 24.52 -4.78 5.10
N PRO A 150 24.05 -5.71 4.24
CA PRO A 150 23.59 -7.01 4.72
C PRO A 150 24.68 -7.63 5.59
N PRO A 151 24.33 -8.29 6.71
CA PRO A 151 25.32 -8.88 7.60
C PRO A 151 26.24 -9.76 6.75
N GLY A 152 27.55 -9.45 6.78
CA GLY A 152 28.56 -10.28 6.16
C GLY A 152 28.43 -11.72 6.65
N PRO A 153 28.81 -12.73 5.84
CA PRO A 153 28.58 -14.11 6.19
C PRO A 153 29.20 -14.38 7.56
N ALA A 154 28.35 -14.80 8.51
CA ALA A 154 28.80 -15.20 9.83
C ALA A 154 29.89 -16.24 9.65
N ASP A 155 31.06 -15.99 10.26
CA ASP A 155 32.14 -16.94 10.33
C ASP A 155 31.61 -18.20 10.98
N ARG A 156 31.42 -19.26 10.17
CA ARG A 156 31.03 -20.57 10.68
C ARG A 156 32.23 -21.12 11.41
N THR A 157 32.32 -20.80 12.70
CA THR A 157 33.24 -21.49 13.60
C THR A 157 33.02 -22.99 13.48
N ALA A 158 34.13 -23.70 13.33
CA ALA A 158 34.21 -25.11 13.03
C ALA A 158 33.56 -25.98 14.12
N ASP A 159 32.29 -26.33 13.96
CA ASP A 159 31.68 -27.41 14.75
C ASP A 159 30.64 -28.27 14.00
N GLU A 160 30.74 -28.34 12.66
CA GLU A 160 29.91 -29.23 11.82
C GLU A 160 30.73 -30.32 11.10
N ARG A 161 31.83 -30.81 11.70
CA ARG A 161 32.57 -31.98 11.20
C ARG A 161 32.36 -33.27 12.01
N HIS A 162 31.21 -33.42 12.69
CA HIS A 162 30.90 -34.68 13.39
C HIS A 162 29.49 -35.26 13.17
N ALA A 163 28.83 -34.96 12.06
CA ALA A 163 27.53 -35.55 11.73
C ALA A 163 27.44 -36.13 10.30
N ARG A 164 28.53 -36.72 9.81
CA ARG A 164 28.53 -37.60 8.63
C ARG A 164 29.47 -38.77 8.83
N ARG A 165 29.11 -39.66 9.75
CA ARG A 165 29.57 -41.06 9.86
C ARG A 165 28.75 -41.74 10.95
N SER A 166 27.57 -42.23 10.59
CA SER A 166 26.86 -43.38 11.18
C SER A 166 25.69 -43.69 10.28
#